data_AF-A0A2D6X1G9-F1
#
_entry.id   AF-A0A2D6X1G9-F1
#
_cell.length_a   1.000
_cell.length_b   1.000
_cell.length_c   1.000
_cell.angle_alpha   90.00
_cell.angle_beta   90.00
_cell.angle_gamma   90.00
#
_symmetry.space_group_name_H-M   'P 1'
#
loop_
_entity.id
_entity.type
_entity.pdbx_description
1 polymer ?
#
loop_
_entity_poly.entity_id
_entity_poly.type
_entity_poly.pdbx_seq_one_letter_code
_entity_poly.pdbx_strand_id
1 'polypeptide(L)'
;MTNEQKAIEFLQKVDDWVEDRNADLVKKNEDVESILNLSSDDINNMDITLALSNSFILFAHAEYLQSLYNKEKSVLDFCNNSIWYIVADKMENYGGQYAKWEVRYFSAIKENPLASELNRLKTSAESRITRISGKIDIVKKMATVLQDLGRRRNY
;
A
#
# COMPACT_ATOMS: atom_id res chain seq x y z
N MET A 1 -22.98 25.00 -6.99
CA MET A 1 -21.92 24.17 -6.36
C MET A 1 -20.59 24.62 -6.92
N THR A 2 -19.74 25.24 -6.11
CA THR A 2 -18.38 25.64 -6.49
C THR A 2 -17.47 24.41 -6.62
N ASN A 3 -16.40 24.49 -7.42
CA ASN A 3 -15.46 23.38 -7.61
C ASN A 3 -14.82 22.94 -6.28
N GLU A 4 -14.65 23.85 -5.32
CA GLU A 4 -14.20 23.55 -3.96
C GLU A 4 -15.17 22.65 -3.20
N GLN A 5 -16.49 22.88 -3.31
CA GLN A 5 -17.49 22.04 -2.64
C GLN A 5 -17.49 20.62 -3.19
N LYS A 6 -17.30 20.45 -4.50
CA LYS A 6 -17.17 19.13 -5.14
C LYS A 6 -15.89 18.41 -4.71
N ALA A 7 -14.80 19.15 -4.51
CA ALA A 7 -13.55 18.58 -4.02
C ALA A 7 -13.66 18.13 -2.56
N ILE A 8 -14.33 18.91 -1.71
CA ILE A 8 -14.58 18.56 -0.31
C ILE A 8 -15.50 17.33 -0.21
N GLU A 9 -16.59 17.27 -0.97
CA GLU A 9 -17.46 16.08 -1.05
C GLU A 9 -16.69 14.85 -1.54
N PHE A 10 -15.77 15.04 -2.49
CA PHE A 10 -14.94 13.96 -3.00
C PHE A 10 -13.92 13.48 -1.95
N LEU A 11 -13.26 14.39 -1.24
CA LEU A 11 -12.36 14.06 -0.13
C LEU A 11 -13.12 13.31 0.98
N GLN A 12 -14.32 13.76 1.33
CA GLN A 12 -15.18 13.05 2.28
C GLN A 12 -15.56 11.66 1.77
N LYS A 13 -15.89 11.50 0.48
CA LYS A 13 -16.14 10.16 -0.09
C LYS A 13 -14.91 9.27 -0.08
N VAL A 14 -13.71 9.83 -0.24
CA VAL A 14 -12.45 9.09 -0.13
C VAL A 14 -12.19 8.71 1.32
N ASP A 15 -12.39 9.62 2.27
CA ASP A 15 -12.22 9.38 3.71
C ASP A 15 -13.24 8.35 4.22
N ASP A 16 -14.52 8.50 3.88
CA ASP A 16 -15.59 7.54 4.19
C ASP A 16 -15.27 6.17 3.58
N TRP A 17 -14.74 6.12 2.35
CA TRP A 17 -14.31 4.87 1.71
C TRP A 17 -13.06 4.25 2.34
N VAL A 18 -12.16 5.07 2.90
CA VAL A 18 -10.99 4.62 3.67
C VAL A 18 -11.44 4.08 5.04
N GLU A 19 -12.36 4.74 5.73
CA GLU A 19 -12.87 4.33 7.05
C GLU A 19 -13.75 3.07 6.98
N ASP A 20 -14.72 3.02 6.06
CA ASP A 20 -15.64 1.89 5.88
C ASP A 20 -14.91 0.58 5.57
N ARG A 21 -13.71 0.66 4.95
CA ARG A 21 -12.89 -0.51 4.59
C ARG A 21 -11.62 -0.72 5.40
N ASN A 22 -11.24 0.20 6.28
CA ASN A 22 -10.25 -0.09 7.31
C ASN A 22 -10.76 -1.19 8.27
N ALA A 23 -12.08 -1.40 8.34
CA ALA A 23 -12.69 -2.54 9.03
C ALA A 23 -12.25 -3.91 8.46
N ASP A 24 -11.88 -4.00 7.18
CA ASP A 24 -11.49 -5.25 6.51
C ASP A 24 -9.97 -5.50 6.49
N LEU A 25 -9.15 -4.57 6.99
CA LEU A 25 -7.68 -4.70 7.00
C LEU A 25 -7.15 -5.64 8.08
N VAL A 26 -8.00 -6.01 9.05
CA VAL A 26 -7.56 -6.70 10.27
C VAL A 26 -8.56 -7.76 10.70
N LYS A 27 -9.05 -8.60 9.78
CA LYS A 27 -9.37 -9.96 10.24
C LYS A 27 -8.05 -10.69 10.35
N LYS A 28 -7.48 -10.67 11.56
CA LYS A 28 -6.26 -11.41 11.92
C LYS A 28 -6.48 -12.85 11.47
N ASN A 29 -5.78 -13.28 10.43
CA ASN A 29 -5.87 -14.65 9.96
C ASN A 29 -4.95 -15.47 10.86
N GLU A 30 -5.56 -16.14 11.84
CA GLU A 30 -4.84 -16.96 12.84
C GLU A 30 -4.00 -18.05 12.18
N ASP A 31 -4.47 -18.61 11.05
CA ASP A 31 -3.71 -19.60 10.29
C ASP A 31 -2.42 -18.99 9.74
N VAL A 32 -2.51 -17.80 9.13
CA VAL A 32 -1.32 -17.10 8.60
C VAL A 32 -0.32 -16.78 9.71
N GLU A 33 -0.80 -16.28 10.86
CA GLU A 33 0.08 -15.98 11.99
C GLU A 33 0.76 -17.23 12.53
N SER A 34 0.04 -18.36 12.63
CA SER A 34 0.62 -19.62 13.06
C SER A 34 1.71 -20.10 12.09
N ILE A 35 1.48 -19.98 10.78
CA ILE A 35 2.44 -20.39 9.75
C ILE A 35 3.67 -19.48 9.73
N LEU A 36 3.51 -18.17 9.93
CA LEU A 36 4.64 -17.24 9.95
C LEU A 36 5.54 -17.41 11.18
N ASN A 37 5.03 -18.04 12.25
CA ASN A 37 5.74 -18.27 13.50
C ASN A 37 6.20 -19.72 13.69
N LEU A 38 6.20 -20.54 12.63
CA LEU A 38 6.72 -21.91 12.67
C LEU A 38 8.16 -21.94 13.15
N SER A 39 8.45 -22.80 14.13
CA SER A 39 9.81 -23.04 14.60
C SER A 39 10.59 -23.92 13.63
N SER A 40 11.91 -23.99 13.80
CA SER A 40 12.74 -24.92 13.03
C SER A 40 12.32 -26.37 13.23
N ASP A 41 11.89 -26.75 14.43
CA ASP A 41 11.41 -28.10 14.72
C ASP A 41 10.10 -28.39 13.99
N ASP A 42 9.18 -27.43 13.92
CA ASP A 42 7.94 -27.58 13.16
C ASP A 42 8.23 -27.80 11.67
N ILE A 43 9.14 -27.03 11.09
CA ILE A 43 9.54 -27.15 9.68
C ILE A 43 10.18 -28.52 9.41
N ASN A 44 11.06 -28.98 10.29
CA ASN A 44 11.77 -30.25 10.14
C ASN A 44 10.84 -31.47 10.25
N ASN A 45 9.80 -31.40 11.09
CA ASN A 45 8.86 -32.49 11.31
C ASN A 45 7.57 -32.38 10.49
N MET A 46 7.43 -31.34 9.66
CA MET A 46 6.22 -31.10 8.85
C MET A 46 5.98 -32.20 7.81
N ASP A 47 4.73 -32.68 7.71
CA ASP A 47 4.33 -33.55 6.60
C ASP A 47 4.33 -32.81 5.24
N ILE A 48 4.45 -33.55 4.14
CA ILE A 48 4.41 -33.02 2.77
C ILE A 48 3.11 -32.25 2.52
N THR A 49 1.97 -32.82 2.89
CA THR A 49 0.65 -32.24 2.65
C THR A 49 0.49 -30.94 3.42
N LEU A 50 0.98 -30.90 4.66
CA LEU A 50 0.92 -29.72 5.50
C LEU A 50 1.84 -28.61 4.98
N ALA A 51 3.04 -28.94 4.51
CA ALA A 51 3.96 -27.97 3.91
C ALA A 51 3.36 -27.32 2.65
N LEU A 52 2.76 -28.11 1.77
CA LEU A 52 2.09 -27.59 0.57
C LEU A 52 0.83 -26.77 0.89
N SER A 53 0.05 -27.19 1.90
CA SER A 53 -1.13 -26.46 2.36
C SER A 53 -0.76 -25.10 2.97
N ASN A 54 0.26 -25.07 3.84
CA ASN A 54 0.76 -23.85 4.44
C ASN A 54 1.34 -22.90 3.38
N SER A 55 2.06 -23.45 2.38
CA SER A 55 2.53 -22.68 1.22
C SER A 55 1.36 -22.00 0.48
N PHE A 56 0.28 -22.73 0.20
CA PHE A 56 -0.91 -22.18 -0.45
C PHE A 56 -1.55 -21.05 0.38
N ILE A 57 -1.71 -21.24 1.69
CA ILE A 57 -2.27 -20.23 2.60
C ILE A 57 -1.41 -18.95 2.58
N LEU A 58 -0.09 -19.08 2.61
CA LEU A 58 0.81 -17.92 2.52
C LEU A 58 0.73 -17.23 1.15
N PHE A 59 0.61 -17.96 0.04
CA PHE A 59 0.40 -17.35 -1.28
C PHE A 59 -0.94 -16.59 -1.36
N ALA A 60 -2.02 -17.17 -0.83
CA ALA A 60 -3.31 -16.49 -0.75
C ALA A 60 -3.23 -15.20 0.09
N HIS A 61 -2.48 -15.25 1.21
CA HIS A 61 -2.24 -14.06 2.02
C HIS A 61 -1.38 -13.01 1.29
N ALA A 62 -0.35 -13.43 0.56
CA ALA A 62 0.45 -12.53 -0.25
C ALA A 62 -0.38 -11.82 -1.34
N GLU A 63 -1.33 -12.53 -1.95
CA GLU A 63 -2.27 -11.96 -2.92
C GLU A 63 -3.20 -10.94 -2.26
N TYR A 64 -3.73 -11.25 -1.08
CA TYR A 64 -4.48 -10.27 -0.29
C TYR A 64 -3.65 -9.01 -0.01
N LEU A 65 -2.42 -9.14 0.47
CA LEU A 65 -1.53 -8.00 0.70
C LEU A 65 -1.24 -7.22 -0.60
N GLN A 66 -1.08 -7.91 -1.73
CA GLN A 66 -0.92 -7.30 -3.04
C GLN A 66 -2.15 -6.46 -3.43
N SER A 67 -3.36 -6.93 -3.13
CA SER A 67 -4.58 -6.17 -3.37
C SER A 67 -4.61 -4.86 -2.57
N LEU A 68 -4.16 -4.90 -1.30
CA LEU A 68 -4.04 -3.71 -0.45
C LEU A 68 -2.99 -2.74 -0.98
N TYR A 69 -1.83 -3.26 -1.40
CA TYR A 69 -0.80 -2.47 -2.05
C TYR A 69 -1.34 -1.76 -3.28
N ASN A 70 -2.03 -2.49 -4.17
CA ASN A 70 -2.58 -1.93 -5.41
C ASN A 70 -3.64 -0.84 -5.13
N LYS A 71 -4.42 -1.03 -4.06
CA LYS A 71 -5.40 -0.03 -3.59
C LYS A 71 -4.71 1.26 -3.17
N GLU A 72 -3.73 1.20 -2.28
CA GLU A 72 -2.98 2.38 -1.82
C GLU A 72 -2.21 3.02 -2.98
N LYS A 73 -1.67 2.21 -3.90
CA LYS A 73 -1.00 2.69 -5.11
C LYS A 73 -1.95 3.52 -5.99
N SER A 74 -3.20 3.09 -6.14
CA SER A 74 -4.22 3.84 -6.87
C SER A 74 -4.51 5.20 -6.22
N VAL A 75 -4.60 5.26 -4.88
CA VAL A 75 -4.77 6.52 -4.13
C VAL A 75 -3.57 7.44 -4.32
N LEU A 76 -2.35 6.91 -4.23
CA LEU A 76 -1.11 7.64 -4.47
C LEU A 76 -1.08 8.25 -5.88
N ASP A 77 -1.38 7.44 -6.90
CA ASP A 77 -1.35 7.88 -8.30
C ASP A 77 -2.43 8.94 -8.57
N PHE A 78 -3.63 8.77 -7.99
CA PHE A 78 -4.68 9.77 -8.02
C PHE A 78 -4.22 11.11 -7.40
N CYS A 79 -3.63 11.08 -6.21
CA CYS A 79 -3.16 12.29 -5.53
C CYS A 79 -2.06 12.99 -6.33
N ASN A 80 -1.10 12.23 -6.86
CA ASN A 80 -0.04 12.76 -7.72
C ASN A 80 -0.62 13.49 -8.94
N ASN A 81 -1.52 12.84 -9.69
CA ASN A 81 -2.14 13.43 -10.88
C ASN A 81 -2.97 14.66 -10.54
N SER A 82 -3.73 14.60 -9.44
CA SER A 82 -4.60 15.71 -9.01
C SER A 82 -3.79 16.92 -8.56
N ILE A 83 -2.72 16.72 -7.78
CA ILE A 83 -1.82 17.80 -7.38
C ILE A 83 -1.20 18.45 -8.61
N TRP A 84 -0.67 17.65 -9.54
CA TRP A 84 -0.09 18.15 -10.79
C TRP A 84 -1.09 19.00 -11.57
N TYR A 85 -2.33 18.54 -11.73
CA TYR A 85 -3.38 19.30 -12.40
C TYR A 85 -3.69 20.64 -11.72
N ILE A 86 -3.61 20.71 -10.39
CA ILE A 86 -3.94 21.91 -9.61
C ILE A 86 -2.82 22.95 -9.59
N VAL A 87 -1.55 22.51 -9.60
CA VAL A 87 -0.41 23.39 -9.33
C VAL A 87 0.47 23.66 -10.55
N ALA A 88 0.36 22.89 -11.63
CA ALA A 88 1.27 22.97 -12.78
C ALA A 88 1.36 24.37 -13.40
N ASP A 89 0.23 25.05 -13.58
CA ASP A 89 0.13 26.41 -14.11
C ASP A 89 0.62 27.48 -13.14
N LYS A 90 0.65 27.16 -11.84
CA LYS A 90 1.08 28.08 -10.77
C LYS A 90 2.55 27.95 -10.43
N MET A 91 3.22 26.84 -10.78
CA MET A 91 4.62 26.62 -10.40
C MET A 91 5.58 27.66 -11.00
N GLU A 92 5.27 28.23 -12.15
CA GLU A 92 6.08 29.31 -12.77
C GLU A 92 6.04 30.61 -11.97
N ASN A 93 5.00 30.80 -11.15
CA ASN A 93 4.86 31.99 -10.29
C ASN A 93 5.74 31.93 -9.04
N TYR A 94 6.33 30.77 -8.73
CA TYR A 94 7.14 30.58 -7.53
C TYR A 94 8.61 30.40 -7.91
N GLY A 95 9.46 31.25 -7.34
CA GLY A 95 10.91 31.18 -7.52
C GLY A 95 11.39 31.74 -8.87
N GLY A 96 12.51 32.46 -8.84
CA GLY A 96 13.15 32.94 -10.07
C GLY A 96 13.72 31.81 -10.94
N GLN A 97 14.37 32.18 -12.05
CA GLN A 97 14.94 31.26 -13.05
C GLN A 97 15.83 30.12 -12.45
N TYR A 98 16.41 30.35 -11.27
CA TYR A 98 17.33 29.43 -10.60
C TYR A 98 16.73 28.69 -9.39
N ALA A 99 15.43 28.85 -9.10
CA ALA A 99 14.81 28.16 -7.97
C ALA A 99 14.72 26.65 -8.23
N LYS A 100 15.10 25.85 -7.23
CA LYS A 100 14.97 24.39 -7.27
C LYS A 100 13.51 23.99 -7.48
N TRP A 101 13.27 22.98 -8.30
CA TRP A 101 11.91 22.52 -8.64
C TRP A 101 11.07 22.22 -7.39
N GLU A 102 11.68 21.57 -6.38
CA GLU A 102 11.03 21.18 -5.12
C GLU A 102 10.49 22.41 -4.37
N VAL A 103 11.26 23.50 -4.33
CA VAL A 103 10.85 24.73 -3.67
C VAL A 103 9.61 25.32 -4.37
N ARG A 104 9.58 25.29 -5.71
CA ARG A 104 8.45 25.78 -6.50
C ARG A 104 7.21 24.91 -6.30
N TYR A 105 7.38 23.60 -6.33
CA TYR A 105 6.34 22.61 -6.14
C TYR A 105 5.68 22.73 -4.76
N PHE A 106 6.47 22.71 -3.68
CA PHE A 106 5.93 22.80 -2.32
C PHE A 106 5.34 24.19 -2.02
N SER A 107 5.86 25.26 -2.63
CA SER A 107 5.25 26.59 -2.51
C SER A 107 3.86 26.62 -3.15
N ALA A 108 3.72 26.08 -4.36
CA ALA A 108 2.44 26.01 -5.07
C ALA A 108 1.41 25.13 -4.35
N ILE A 109 1.84 24.04 -3.72
CA ILE A 109 0.97 23.19 -2.88
C ILE A 109 0.51 23.94 -1.63
N LYS A 110 1.42 24.65 -0.95
CA LYS A 110 1.14 25.32 0.32
C LYS A 110 0.09 26.43 0.18
N GLU A 111 0.05 27.10 -0.96
CA GLU A 111 -0.93 28.17 -1.22
C GLU A 111 -2.33 27.64 -1.61
N ASN A 112 -2.45 26.35 -1.95
CA ASN A 112 -3.72 25.75 -2.31
C ASN A 112 -4.17 24.76 -1.21
N PRO A 113 -5.24 25.07 -0.45
CA PRO A 113 -5.73 24.19 0.61
C PRO A 113 -6.04 22.77 0.15
N LEU A 114 -6.66 22.62 -1.04
CA LEU A 114 -6.97 21.31 -1.62
C LEU A 114 -5.69 20.53 -1.99
N ALA A 115 -4.71 21.20 -2.61
CA ALA A 115 -3.44 20.54 -2.94
C ALA A 115 -2.67 20.11 -1.68
N SER A 116 -2.75 20.91 -0.60
CA SER A 116 -2.15 20.58 0.70
C SER A 116 -2.78 19.33 1.33
N GLU A 117 -4.11 19.20 1.30
CA GLU A 117 -4.78 17.98 1.79
C GLU A 117 -4.46 16.76 0.91
N LEU A 118 -4.48 16.91 -0.42
CA LEU A 118 -4.08 15.84 -1.34
C LEU A 118 -2.63 15.39 -1.09
N ASN A 119 -1.72 16.32 -0.76
CA ASN A 119 -0.34 15.99 -0.45
C ASN A 119 -0.21 15.24 0.89
N ARG A 120 -1.04 15.53 1.89
CA ARG A 120 -1.09 14.75 3.13
C ARG A 120 -1.59 13.32 2.87
N LEU A 121 -2.68 13.19 2.12
CA LEU A 121 -3.23 11.88 1.73
C LEU A 121 -2.21 11.07 0.94
N LYS A 122 -1.52 11.70 -0.03
CA LYS A 122 -0.41 11.13 -0.78
C LYS A 122 0.67 10.56 0.14
N THR A 123 1.20 11.35 1.08
CA THR A 123 2.26 10.90 2.00
C THR A 123 1.79 9.75 2.89
N SER A 124 0.53 9.75 3.31
CA SER A 124 -0.06 8.64 4.06
C SER A 124 -0.13 7.36 3.21
N ALA A 125 -0.57 7.45 1.96
CA ALA A 125 -0.64 6.32 1.04
C ALA A 125 0.76 5.77 0.72
N GLU A 126 1.73 6.64 0.44
CA GLU A 126 3.15 6.25 0.24
C GLU A 126 3.68 5.46 1.42
N SER A 127 3.45 5.93 2.65
CA SER A 127 3.89 5.25 3.86
C SER A 127 3.27 3.85 4.00
N ARG A 128 1.98 3.70 3.66
CA ARG A 128 1.28 2.40 3.67
C ARG A 128 1.85 1.44 2.63
N ILE A 129 2.07 1.92 1.40
CA ILE A 129 2.71 1.16 0.32
C ILE A 129 4.08 0.64 0.75
N THR A 130 4.94 1.52 1.29
CA THR A 130 6.28 1.14 1.75
C THR A 130 6.23 0.05 2.82
N ARG A 131 5.29 0.16 3.78
CA ARG A 131 5.12 -0.84 4.85
C ARG A 131 4.66 -2.20 4.32
N ILE A 132 3.80 -2.23 3.30
CA ILE A 132 3.21 -3.47 2.76
C ILE A 132 4.16 -4.14 1.77
N SER A 133 4.86 -3.36 0.93
CA SER A 133 5.73 -3.86 -0.15
C SER A 133 6.73 -4.91 0.35
N GLY A 134 7.48 -4.59 1.42
CA GLY A 134 8.47 -5.51 1.99
C GLY A 134 7.84 -6.79 2.57
N LYS A 135 6.61 -6.71 3.10
CA LYS A 135 5.91 -7.87 3.66
C LYS A 135 5.47 -8.85 2.58
N ILE A 136 4.98 -8.36 1.45
CA ILE A 136 4.55 -9.20 0.32
C ILE A 136 5.70 -10.11 -0.13
N ASP A 137 6.89 -9.53 -0.32
CA ASP A 137 8.06 -10.28 -0.79
C ASP A 137 8.53 -11.33 0.22
N ILE A 138 8.50 -11.00 1.52
CA ILE A 138 8.86 -11.95 2.58
C ILE A 138 7.88 -13.11 2.61
N VAL A 139 6.57 -12.84 2.60
CA VAL A 139 5.53 -13.89 2.63
C VAL A 139 5.63 -14.79 1.40
N LYS A 140 5.83 -14.22 0.20
CA LYS A 140 6.04 -15.01 -1.03
C LYS A 140 7.28 -15.91 -0.92
N LYS A 141 8.39 -15.41 -0.38
CA LYS A 141 9.60 -16.22 -0.17
C LYS A 141 9.35 -17.37 0.80
N MET A 142 8.68 -17.13 1.92
CA MET A 142 8.33 -18.17 2.88
C MET A 142 7.41 -19.23 2.26
N ALA A 143 6.42 -18.80 1.47
CA ALA A 143 5.54 -19.71 0.73
C ALA A 143 6.33 -20.60 -0.24
N THR A 144 7.27 -20.04 -0.99
CA THR A 144 8.15 -20.79 -1.89
C THR A 144 9.04 -21.80 -1.14
N VAL A 145 9.60 -21.41 0.01
CA VAL A 145 10.42 -22.33 0.83
C VAL A 145 9.60 -23.54 1.29
N LEU A 146 8.37 -23.34 1.75
CA LEU A 146 7.48 -24.43 2.14
C LEU A 146 7.07 -25.30 0.94
N GLN A 147 6.86 -24.69 -0.24
CA GLN A 147 6.58 -25.42 -1.47
C GLN A 147 7.75 -26.34 -1.86
N ASP A 148 8.98 -25.80 -1.83
CA ASP A 148 10.18 -26.54 -2.19
C ASP A 148 10.49 -27.65 -1.17
N LEU A 149 10.24 -27.41 0.12
CA LEU A 149 10.32 -28.43 1.16
C LEU A 149 9.38 -29.60 0.89
N GLY A 150 8.11 -29.31 0.59
CA GLY A 150 7.12 -30.33 0.24
C GLY A 150 7.53 -31.12 -1.00
N ARG A 151 8.03 -30.46 -2.04
CA ARG A 151 8.52 -31.12 -3.26
C ARG A 151 9.70 -32.04 -2.99
N ARG A 152 10.70 -31.60 -2.22
CA ARG A 152 11.91 -32.39 -1.93
C ARG A 152 11.61 -33.66 -1.14
N ARG A 153 10.64 -33.61 -0.22
CA ARG A 153 10.23 -34.76 0.58
C ARG A 153 9.41 -35.80 -0.20
N ASN A 154 8.95 -35.46 -1.40
CA ASN A 154 8.21 -36.36 -2.28
C ASN A 154 9.12 -37.18 -3.24
N TYR A 155 10.43 -36.92 -3.22
CA TYR A 155 11.46 -37.69 -3.95
C TYR A 155 12.22 -38.59 -2.98
#